data_AF-A0A0M8U8X7-F1
#
_entry.id   AF-A0A0M8U8X7-F1
#
_cell.length_a   1.000
_cell.length_b   1.000
_cell.length_c   1.000
_cell.angle_alpha   90.00
_cell.angle_beta   90.00
_cell.angle_gamma   90.00
#
_symmetry.space_group_name_H-M   'P 1'
#
loop_
_entity.id
_entity.type
_entity.pdbx_description
1 polymer ?
#
loop_
_entity_poly.entity_id
_entity_poly.type
_entity_poly.pdbx_seq_one_letter_code
_entity_poly.pdbx_strand_id
1 'polypeptide(L)'
;MNTSSTAPILPAPLATEAPPTVHDSGADTAPGVILIRSCTTLGATLVVHLAGEIDHFSAAPLRAFLASAADNGITGLVLDCSRVTFCDSGFLAALDWWPRQGRRLRLTHRSRAVERLLRAAAASLSSPRKPLIHAQQTAPRLGPTG
;
A
#
# COMPACT_ATOMS: atom_id res chain seq x y z
N MET A 1 -30.09 43.52 44.64
CA MET A 1 -28.86 42.98 45.25
C MET A 1 -28.51 41.72 44.45
N ASN A 2 -27.54 41.64 43.53
CA ASN A 2 -26.18 42.23 43.45
C ASN A 2 -25.74 42.32 41.96
N THR A 3 -25.46 43.53 41.44
CA THR A 3 -24.15 44.09 41.00
C THR A 3 -23.49 43.51 39.75
N SER A 4 -23.37 44.38 38.73
CA SER A 4 -22.59 44.31 37.51
C SER A 4 -21.11 43.95 37.70
N SER A 5 -20.49 43.35 36.68
CA SER A 5 -19.08 43.65 36.35
C SER A 5 -18.77 43.32 34.88
N THR A 6 -18.49 44.37 34.11
CA THR A 6 -18.06 44.36 32.72
C THR A 6 -16.55 44.11 32.65
N ALA A 7 -16.10 43.20 31.79
CA ALA A 7 -14.69 43.07 31.40
C ALA A 7 -14.49 43.65 29.98
N PRO A 8 -13.39 44.38 29.70
CA PRO A 8 -13.11 44.94 28.39
C PRO A 8 -12.44 43.88 27.49
N ILE A 9 -12.86 43.79 26.24
CA ILE A 9 -12.19 42.96 25.23
C ILE A 9 -11.22 43.85 24.45
N LEU A 10 -9.92 43.71 24.74
CA LEU A 10 -8.84 44.22 23.89
C LEU A 10 -8.51 43.18 22.80
N PRO A 11 -8.23 43.58 21.55
CA PRO A 11 -7.91 42.65 20.46
C PRO A 11 -6.45 42.16 20.55
N ALA A 12 -6.24 40.85 20.47
CA ALA A 12 -4.91 40.24 20.33
C ALA A 12 -4.38 40.40 18.88
N PRO A 13 -3.05 40.50 18.67
CA PRO A 13 -2.48 40.74 17.36
C PRO A 13 -2.47 39.48 16.49
N LEU A 14 -2.61 39.69 15.18
CA LEU A 14 -2.42 38.71 14.11
C LEU A 14 -1.14 37.90 14.31
N ALA A 15 -1.29 36.61 14.63
CA ALA A 15 -0.29 35.61 14.30
C ALA A 15 -0.70 34.99 12.97
N THR A 16 0.07 35.28 11.93
CA THR A 16 -0.02 34.64 10.60
C THR A 16 0.20 33.14 10.75
N GLU A 17 -0.89 32.37 10.83
CA GLU A 17 -0.83 30.92 10.65
C GLU A 17 -0.56 30.60 9.18
N ALA A 18 0.52 29.85 8.96
CA ALA A 18 0.88 29.25 7.68
C ALA A 18 -0.28 28.37 7.15
N PRO A 19 -0.44 28.23 5.82
CA PRO A 19 -1.56 27.51 5.25
C PRO A 19 -1.56 26.05 5.75
N PRO A 20 -2.73 25.48 6.08
CA PRO A 20 -2.80 24.07 6.44
C PRO A 20 -2.36 23.27 5.21
N THR A 21 -1.29 22.50 5.38
CA THR A 21 -1.00 21.38 4.51
C THR A 21 -2.26 20.53 4.48
N VAL A 22 -2.95 20.57 3.34
CA VAL A 22 -4.03 19.65 2.99
C VAL A 22 -3.42 18.24 3.01
N HIS A 23 -3.42 17.63 4.19
CA HIS A 23 -3.34 16.19 4.30
C HIS A 23 -4.58 15.68 3.58
N ASP A 24 -4.36 15.03 2.45
CA ASP A 24 -5.30 14.11 1.82
C ASP A 24 -5.49 12.91 2.76
N SER A 25 -6.01 13.16 3.96
CA SER A 25 -6.46 12.15 4.93
C SER A 25 -7.86 11.70 4.51
N GLY A 26 -7.98 11.28 3.25
CA GLY A 26 -9.15 10.65 2.66
C GLY A 26 -9.01 9.13 2.57
N ALA A 27 -8.00 8.53 3.22
CA ALA A 27 -8.01 7.10 3.49
C ALA A 27 -8.97 6.85 4.65
N ASP A 28 -10.27 6.89 4.31
CA ASP A 28 -11.32 6.26 5.12
C ASP A 28 -10.76 4.94 5.65
N THR A 29 -10.73 4.80 6.97
CA THR A 29 -10.25 3.60 7.64
C THR A 29 -11.33 2.54 7.50
N ALA A 30 -11.59 2.12 6.27
CA ALA A 30 -12.24 0.86 6.03
C ALA A 30 -11.32 -0.18 6.69
N PRO A 31 -11.83 -1.00 7.62
CA PRO A 31 -11.04 -2.08 8.16
C PRO A 31 -10.72 -3.00 6.99
N GLY A 32 -9.51 -2.88 6.44
CA GLY A 32 -8.96 -3.84 5.50
C GLY A 32 -8.84 -5.17 6.25
N VAL A 33 -9.91 -5.97 6.26
CA VAL A 33 -9.90 -7.26 6.91
C VAL A 33 -9.59 -8.29 5.85
N ILE A 34 -8.33 -8.73 5.79
CA ILE A 34 -8.02 -9.97 5.09
C ILE A 34 -8.73 -11.09 5.83
N LEU A 35 -9.60 -11.81 5.11
CA LEU A 35 -10.26 -12.99 5.63
C LEU A 35 -9.63 -14.23 4.98
N ILE A 36 -8.83 -14.97 5.75
CA ILE A 36 -8.51 -16.36 5.42
C ILE A 36 -9.78 -17.18 5.69
N ARG A 37 -10.53 -17.48 4.63
CA ARG A 37 -11.82 -18.19 4.75
C ARG A 37 -11.64 -19.65 5.10
N SER A 38 -10.63 -20.28 4.51
CA SER A 38 -10.24 -21.65 4.78
C SER A 38 -8.80 -21.87 4.34
N CYS A 39 -8.15 -22.81 5.01
CA CYS A 39 -6.87 -23.34 4.60
C CYS A 39 -6.91 -24.86 4.64
N THR A 40 -6.23 -25.50 3.71
CA THR A 40 -6.16 -26.96 3.63
C THR A 40 -4.77 -27.36 3.18
N THR A 41 -4.16 -28.27 3.91
CA THR A 41 -2.84 -28.80 3.58
C THR A 41 -2.99 -30.10 2.80
N LEU A 42 -2.37 -30.17 1.64
CA LEU A 42 -2.30 -31.32 0.75
C LEU A 42 -0.82 -31.72 0.60
N GLY A 43 -0.36 -32.63 1.47
CA GLY A 43 1.06 -32.96 1.57
C GLY A 43 1.90 -31.74 1.94
N ALA A 44 2.90 -31.40 1.13
CA ALA A 44 3.72 -30.20 1.32
C ALA A 44 3.14 -28.92 0.69
N THR A 45 1.88 -28.95 0.22
CA THR A 45 1.21 -27.82 -0.41
C THR A 45 0.08 -27.28 0.45
N LEU A 46 0.09 -25.99 0.73
CA LEU A 46 -0.99 -25.28 1.41
C LEU A 46 -1.91 -24.59 0.41
N VAL A 47 -3.19 -24.88 0.45
CA VAL A 47 -4.25 -24.20 -0.31
C VAL A 47 -4.98 -23.23 0.63
N VAL A 48 -5.05 -21.96 0.26
CA VAL A 48 -5.64 -20.90 1.09
C VAL A 48 -6.69 -20.15 0.28
N HIS A 49 -7.90 -20.07 0.81
CA HIS A 49 -8.96 -19.27 0.22
C HIS A 49 -9.01 -17.90 0.89
N LEU A 50 -8.73 -16.86 0.12
CA LEU A 50 -8.70 -15.48 0.58
C LEU A 50 -9.99 -14.76 0.20
N ALA A 51 -10.43 -13.84 1.05
CA ALA A 51 -11.53 -12.93 0.78
C ALA A 51 -11.31 -11.56 1.44
N GLY A 52 -12.07 -10.57 0.96
CA GLY A 52 -12.02 -9.21 1.48
C GLY A 52 -10.90 -8.39 0.85
N GLU A 53 -10.31 -7.51 1.64
CA GLU A 53 -9.37 -6.49 1.18
C GLU A 53 -7.97 -6.78 1.72
N ILE A 54 -6.96 -6.67 0.85
CA ILE A 54 -5.57 -6.97 1.17
C ILE A 54 -4.68 -5.78 0.80
N ASP A 55 -4.50 -4.87 1.73
CA ASP A 55 -3.61 -3.72 1.62
C ASP A 55 -2.31 -3.88 2.44
N HIS A 56 -1.44 -2.86 2.39
CA HIS A 56 -0.20 -2.81 3.17
C HIS A 56 -0.38 -3.04 4.69
N PHE A 57 -1.46 -2.52 5.28
CA PHE A 57 -1.70 -2.59 6.73
C PHE A 57 -2.28 -3.95 7.13
N SER A 58 -3.18 -4.48 6.32
CA SER A 58 -3.90 -5.72 6.53
C SER A 58 -3.12 -6.95 6.11
N ALA A 59 -2.04 -6.81 5.34
CA ALA A 59 -1.17 -7.92 4.93
C ALA A 59 -0.33 -8.53 6.07
N ALA A 60 -0.24 -7.90 7.24
CA ALA A 60 0.59 -8.40 8.35
C ALA A 60 0.18 -9.80 8.86
N PRO A 61 -1.10 -10.09 9.18
CA PRO A 61 -1.55 -11.43 9.53
C PRO A 61 -1.29 -12.48 8.44
N LEU A 62 -1.48 -12.12 7.17
CA LEU A 62 -1.19 -13.04 6.05
C LEU A 62 0.30 -13.39 6.00
N ARG A 63 1.20 -12.40 6.18
CA ARG A 63 2.65 -12.65 6.25
C ARG A 63 3.02 -13.59 7.40
N ALA A 64 2.47 -13.36 8.59
CA ALA A 64 2.73 -14.21 9.75
C ALA A 64 2.20 -15.65 9.54
N PHE A 65 1.01 -15.79 8.96
CA PHE A 65 0.43 -17.09 8.62
C PHE A 65 1.31 -17.85 7.61
N LEU A 66 1.78 -17.17 6.56
CA LEU A 66 2.68 -17.78 5.58
C LEU A 66 4.03 -18.11 6.20
N ALA A 67 4.61 -17.26 7.05
CA ALA A 67 5.85 -17.57 7.77
C ALA A 67 5.71 -18.85 8.61
N SER A 68 4.62 -18.96 9.38
CA SER A 68 4.35 -20.18 10.15
C SER A 68 4.19 -21.40 9.25
N ALA A 69 3.47 -21.31 8.13
CA ALA A 69 3.36 -22.43 7.18
C ALA A 69 4.72 -22.86 6.62
N ALA A 70 5.57 -21.90 6.29
CA ALA A 70 6.94 -22.12 5.85
C ALA A 70 7.79 -22.87 6.89
N ASP A 71 7.68 -22.48 8.16
CA ASP A 71 8.39 -23.12 9.27
C ASP A 71 7.89 -24.55 9.52
N ASN A 72 6.62 -24.83 9.21
CA ASN A 72 6.03 -26.17 9.23
C ASN A 72 6.41 -27.04 8.02
N GLY A 73 7.36 -26.61 7.19
CA GLY A 73 7.86 -27.40 6.05
C GLY A 73 6.99 -27.36 4.79
N ILE A 74 6.03 -26.44 4.71
CA ILE A 74 5.25 -26.23 3.48
C ILE A 74 6.17 -25.64 2.39
N THR A 75 6.15 -26.27 1.22
CA THR A 75 6.95 -25.87 0.06
C THR A 75 6.10 -25.38 -1.11
N GLY A 76 4.81 -25.75 -1.16
CA GLY A 76 3.85 -25.29 -2.14
C GLY A 76 2.80 -24.38 -1.52
N LEU A 77 2.47 -23.27 -2.18
CA LEU A 77 1.40 -22.36 -1.77
C LEU A 77 0.47 -22.10 -2.95
N VAL A 78 -0.82 -22.36 -2.76
CA VAL A 78 -1.89 -22.04 -3.69
C VAL A 78 -2.82 -21.07 -3.01
N LEU A 79 -2.94 -19.86 -3.55
CA LEU A 79 -3.89 -18.86 -3.08
C LEU A 79 -5.07 -18.80 -4.05
N ASP A 80 -6.27 -19.01 -3.55
CA ASP A 80 -7.52 -18.71 -4.25
C ASP A 80 -7.94 -17.28 -3.88
N CYS A 81 -7.91 -16.40 -4.88
CA CYS A 81 -8.22 -14.98 -4.72
C CYS A 81 -9.59 -14.60 -5.30
N SER A 82 -10.51 -15.56 -5.50
CA SER A 82 -11.80 -15.34 -6.17
C SER A 82 -12.66 -14.31 -5.47
N ARG A 83 -12.54 -14.20 -4.14
CA ARG A 83 -13.34 -13.31 -3.29
C ARG A 83 -12.56 -12.11 -2.77
N VAL A 84 -11.38 -11.84 -3.32
CA VAL A 84 -10.60 -10.64 -2.97
C VAL A 84 -11.20 -9.44 -3.71
N THR A 85 -11.69 -8.46 -2.97
CA THR A 85 -12.35 -7.27 -3.50
C THR A 85 -11.36 -6.13 -3.78
N PHE A 86 -10.27 -6.07 -3.01
CA PHE A 86 -9.21 -5.06 -3.17
C PHE A 86 -7.83 -5.65 -2.83
N CYS A 87 -6.80 -5.20 -3.54
CA CYS A 87 -5.41 -5.49 -3.18
C CYS A 87 -4.42 -4.47 -3.74
N ASP A 88 -3.33 -4.20 -3.01
CA ASP A 88 -2.28 -3.24 -3.38
C ASP A 88 -0.87 -3.88 -3.46
N SER A 89 0.17 -3.05 -3.56
CA SER A 89 1.57 -3.52 -3.58
C SER A 89 1.99 -4.23 -2.28
N GLY A 90 1.33 -3.96 -1.15
CA GLY A 90 1.51 -4.67 0.12
C GLY A 90 1.15 -6.14 0.02
N PHE A 91 0.12 -6.48 -0.76
CA PHE A 91 -0.18 -7.88 -1.11
C PHE A 91 1.00 -8.55 -1.81
N LEU A 92 1.55 -7.90 -2.85
CA LEU A 92 2.67 -8.47 -3.60
C LEU A 92 3.92 -8.61 -2.72
N ALA A 93 4.22 -7.61 -1.88
CA ALA A 93 5.34 -7.68 -0.95
C ALA A 93 5.19 -8.83 0.05
N ALA A 94 3.96 -9.10 0.51
CA ALA A 94 3.67 -10.24 1.38
C ALA A 94 3.88 -11.61 0.70
N LEU A 95 3.81 -11.67 -0.63
CA LEU A 95 4.01 -12.89 -1.42
C LEU A 95 5.43 -13.04 -1.96
N ASP A 96 6.12 -11.93 -2.24
CA ASP A 96 7.40 -11.91 -2.93
C ASP A 96 8.53 -12.64 -2.19
N TRP A 97 8.43 -12.75 -0.86
CA TRP A 97 9.42 -13.50 -0.07
C TRP A 97 9.26 -15.01 -0.19
N TRP A 98 8.06 -15.53 -0.46
CA TRP A 98 7.78 -16.96 -0.44
C TRP A 98 8.62 -17.74 -1.47
N PRO A 99 8.69 -17.35 -2.76
CA PRO A 99 9.45 -18.08 -3.77
C PRO A 99 10.97 -18.04 -3.57
N ARG A 100 11.50 -17.09 -2.78
CA ARG A 100 12.95 -16.88 -2.63
C ARG A 100 13.70 -18.05 -2.00
N GLN A 101 12.99 -19.00 -1.39
CA GLN A 101 13.57 -20.21 -0.78
C GLN A 101 13.26 -21.50 -1.56
N GLY A 102 13.12 -21.40 -2.89
CA GLY A 102 12.80 -22.56 -3.74
C GLY A 102 11.37 -23.08 -3.56
N ARG A 103 10.53 -22.35 -2.82
CA ARG A 103 9.12 -22.66 -2.62
C ARG A 103 8.30 -22.21 -3.82
N ARG A 104 7.18 -22.88 -4.07
CA ARG A 104 6.31 -22.62 -5.22
C ARG A 104 5.10 -21.80 -4.77
N LEU A 105 4.77 -20.75 -5.51
CA LEU A 105 3.57 -19.94 -5.31
C LEU A 105 2.70 -20.00 -6.56
N ARG A 106 1.39 -20.22 -6.39
CA ARG A 106 0.39 -20.15 -7.45
C ARG A 106 -0.81 -19.33 -7.01
N LEU A 107 -1.19 -18.36 -7.84
CA LEU A 107 -2.45 -17.61 -7.69
C LEU A 107 -3.51 -18.20 -8.62
N THR A 108 -4.61 -18.67 -8.03
CA THR A 108 -5.77 -19.29 -8.71
C THR A 108 -7.01 -18.43 -8.55
N HIS A 109 -7.97 -18.58 -9.48
CA HIS A 109 -9.24 -17.83 -9.52
C HIS A 109 -9.06 -16.34 -9.19
N ARG A 110 -8.21 -15.65 -9.94
CA ARG A 110 -7.84 -14.25 -9.63
C ARG A 110 -9.05 -13.35 -9.82
N SER A 111 -9.38 -12.55 -8.82
CA SER A 111 -10.40 -11.51 -8.98
C SER A 111 -9.90 -10.39 -9.89
N ARG A 112 -10.83 -9.54 -10.37
CA ARG A 112 -10.47 -8.35 -11.17
C ARG A 112 -9.49 -7.42 -10.46
N ALA A 113 -9.56 -7.30 -9.13
CA ALA A 113 -8.63 -6.50 -8.34
C ALA A 113 -7.20 -7.05 -8.45
N VAL A 114 -7.04 -8.36 -8.26
CA VAL A 114 -5.74 -9.05 -8.37
C VAL A 114 -5.20 -8.98 -9.81
N GLU A 115 -6.04 -9.17 -10.82
CA GLU A 115 -5.63 -9.05 -12.21
C GLU A 115 -5.19 -7.63 -12.59
N ARG A 116 -5.84 -6.59 -12.04
CA ARG A 116 -5.44 -5.19 -12.25
C ARG A 116 -4.09 -4.91 -11.61
N LEU A 117 -3.90 -5.35 -10.37
CA LEU A 117 -2.64 -5.20 -9.65
C LEU A 117 -1.47 -5.89 -10.36
N LEU A 118 -1.66 -7.15 -10.80
CA LEU A 118 -0.62 -7.89 -11.53
C LEU A 118 -0.26 -7.21 -12.86
N ARG A 119 -1.25 -6.68 -13.59
CA ARG A 119 -1.00 -5.90 -14.81
C ARG A 119 -0.24 -4.61 -14.54
N ALA A 120 -0.61 -3.89 -13.48
CA ALA A 120 0.10 -2.67 -13.08
C ALA A 120 1.55 -2.95 -12.67
N ALA A 121 1.78 -4.01 -11.89
CA ALA A 121 3.13 -4.44 -11.51
C ALA A 121 3.97 -4.86 -12.72
N ALA A 122 3.39 -5.63 -13.65
CA ALA A 122 4.07 -6.00 -14.89
C ALA A 122 4.45 -4.76 -15.73
N ALA A 123 3.53 -3.80 -15.88
CA ALA A 123 3.80 -2.55 -16.59
C ALA A 123 4.93 -1.74 -15.94
N SER A 124 5.02 -1.72 -14.60
CA SER A 124 6.12 -1.05 -13.91
C SER A 124 7.48 -1.73 -14.12
N LEU A 125 7.50 -3.05 -14.28
CA LEU A 125 8.72 -3.83 -14.53
C LEU A 125 9.19 -3.71 -16.00
N SER A 126 8.26 -3.51 -16.93
CA SER A 126 8.55 -3.36 -18.35
C SER A 126 8.85 -1.93 -18.78
N SER A 127 8.66 -0.93 -17.91
CA SER A 127 8.93 0.46 -18.24
C SER A 127 10.45 0.71 -18.30
N PRO A 128 11.02 1.07 -19.46
CA PRO A 128 12.41 1.50 -19.52
C PRO A 128 12.53 2.76 -18.66
N ARG A 129 13.31 2.69 -17.59
CA ARG A 129 13.67 3.86 -16.76
C ARG A 129 14.23 4.92 -17.68
N LYS A 130 13.41 5.90 -18.08
CA LYS A 130 13.87 7.08 -18.81
C LYS A 130 14.81 7.81 -17.84
N PRO A 131 16.11 7.95 -18.14
CA PRO A 131 17.00 8.70 -17.26
C PRO A 131 16.41 10.11 -17.16
N LEU A 132 16.17 10.54 -15.92
CA LEU A 132 15.72 11.88 -15.60
C LEU A 132 16.91 12.81 -15.87
N ILE A 133 17.09 13.16 -17.15
CA ILE A 133 17.95 14.25 -17.55
C ILE A 133 17.34 15.52 -16.97
N HIS A 134 17.78 15.88 -15.77
CA HIS A 134 17.76 17.26 -15.33
C HIS A 134 18.66 18.02 -16.31
N ALA A 135 18.06 18.47 -17.42
CA ALA A 135 18.67 19.52 -18.22
C ALA A 135 18.80 20.71 -17.28
N GLN A 136 20.00 20.91 -16.73
CA GLN A 136 20.38 22.19 -16.15
C GLN A 136 19.97 23.24 -17.18
N GLN A 137 19.09 24.15 -16.78
CA GLN A 137 18.83 25.37 -17.51
C GLN A 137 20.13 26.18 -17.51
N THR A 138 21.01 25.90 -18.47
CA THR A 138 21.99 26.87 -18.92
C THR A 138 21.22 27.94 -19.67
N ALA A 139 20.83 28.99 -18.96
CA ALA A 139 20.32 30.21 -19.56
C ALA A 139 21.35 30.74 -20.58
N PRO A 140 20.98 30.97 -21.85
CA PRO A 140 21.88 31.59 -22.79
C PRO A 140 21.75 33.11 -22.75
N ARG A 141 22.93 33.75 -22.71
CA ARG A 141 23.30 35.06 -23.29
C ARG A 141 22.63 36.31 -22.73
N LEU A 142 23.46 37.30 -22.39
CA LEU A 142 23.78 38.40 -23.32
C LEU A 142 24.90 39.28 -22.71
N GLY A 143 26.08 39.32 -23.34
CA GLY A 143 26.71 40.61 -23.56
C GLY A 143 25.98 41.30 -24.74
N PRO A 144 26.22 42.60 -25.06
CA PRO A 144 27.53 43.25 -24.97
C PRO A 144 27.50 44.78 -24.66
N THR A 145 28.68 45.39 -24.84
CA THR A 145 28.96 46.80 -25.21
C THR A 145 28.83 47.91 -24.16
N GLY A 146 29.96 48.60 -23.92
CA GLY A 146 30.08 49.86 -23.18
C GLY A 146 31.46 50.03 -22.58
#